data_AF-A0A2K1NY56-F1
#
_entry.id   AF-A0A2K1NY56-F1
#
_cell.length_a   1.000
_cell.length_b   1.000
_cell.length_c   1.000
_cell.angle_alpha   90.00
_cell.angle_beta   90.00
_cell.angle_gamma   90.00
#
_symmetry.space_group_name_H-M   'P 1'
#
loop_
_entity.id
_entity.type
_entity.pdbx_description
1 polymer ?
#
loop_
_entity_poly.entity_id
_entity_poly.type
_entity_poly.pdbx_seq_one_letter_code
_entity_poly.pdbx_strand_id
1 'polypeptide(L)'
;MSKKKLTILTIITVLVLALVGCATVETRNYTLKVEVSLGDSVKVGDEEVGPEETKEFQIEVNTEVVLEVVPEESYVFDKWVGTNKDDVKGTTEENKYKIKMNGNKEIKAVFKGEEEEIETLPELPAGAVTILAPVIEDIGWEKDGMTNQAIVELEFDEQKNAVKVTYEMQNEGQVAVSYENLDANPPKTKFYLEIFVDEEAEFNWFRAFMQTKKDENNYPMYPSEWPYVDRDKRNEWQTLEIDMTGVDEGEQIYKWGFHLGADADATGTFWVGRIYYIGD
;
A
#
# COMPACT_ATOMS: atom_id res chain seq x y z
N MET A 1 5.72 87.20 12.51
CA MET A 1 6.64 86.39 13.34
C MET A 1 8.01 87.05 13.30
N SER A 2 8.67 87.35 14.44
CA SER A 2 9.97 88.05 14.39
C SER A 2 11.04 87.11 13.81
N LYS A 3 12.02 87.64 13.06
CA LYS A 3 13.09 86.83 12.43
C LYS A 3 13.76 85.87 13.42
N LYS A 4 13.90 86.28 14.70
CA LYS A 4 14.44 85.44 15.78
C LYS A 4 13.56 84.23 16.13
N LYS A 5 12.23 84.37 16.09
CA LYS A 5 11.29 83.26 16.36
C LYS A 5 11.25 82.24 15.21
N LEU A 6 11.46 82.68 13.97
CA LEU A 6 11.53 81.79 12.82
C LEU A 6 12.83 80.95 12.84
N THR A 7 13.98 81.56 13.16
CA THR A 7 15.26 80.85 13.24
C THR A 7 15.28 79.79 14.35
N ILE A 8 14.69 80.09 15.52
CA ILE A 8 14.60 79.13 16.62
C ILE A 8 13.70 77.94 16.24
N LEU A 9 12.58 78.19 15.55
CA LEU A 9 11.69 77.13 15.10
C LEU A 9 12.41 76.20 14.11
N THR A 10 13.12 76.74 13.12
CA THR A 10 13.85 75.94 12.13
C THR A 10 14.97 75.10 12.76
N ILE A 11 15.69 75.63 13.74
CA ILE A 11 16.73 74.88 14.47
C ILE A 11 16.09 73.72 15.25
N ILE A 12 14.97 73.95 15.93
CA ILE A 12 14.25 72.89 16.66
C ILE A 12 13.73 71.83 15.68
N THR A 13 13.19 72.22 14.51
CA THR A 13 12.71 71.25 13.51
C THR A 13 13.85 70.40 12.93
N VAL A 14 15.00 71.00 12.62
CA VAL A 14 16.19 70.28 12.14
C VAL A 14 16.75 69.36 13.23
N LEU A 15 16.73 69.79 14.50
CA LEU A 15 17.18 68.96 15.63
C LEU A 15 16.25 67.76 15.88
N VAL A 16 14.93 67.96 15.76
CA VAL A 16 13.93 66.89 15.86
C VAL A 16 14.07 65.92 14.68
N LEU A 17 14.30 66.40 13.45
CA LEU A 17 14.56 65.55 12.28
C LEU A 17 15.89 64.77 12.39
N ALA A 18 16.92 65.32 13.04
CA ALA A 18 18.18 64.60 13.28
C ALA A 18 18.07 63.54 14.39
N LEU A 19 17.11 63.66 15.31
CA LEU A 19 16.85 62.69 16.39
C LEU A 19 15.93 61.53 15.96
N VAL A 20 15.20 61.65 14.86
CA VAL A 20 14.48 60.53 14.20
C VAL A 20 15.45 59.75 13.29
N GLY A 21 16.75 59.76 13.59
CA GLY A 21 17.69 58.81 13.01
C GLY A 21 17.13 57.41 13.24
N CYS A 22 16.71 56.76 12.17
CA CYS A 22 16.24 55.38 12.16
C CYS A 22 17.16 54.55 13.05
N ALA A 23 16.67 54.11 14.20
CA ALA A 23 17.25 52.96 14.85
C ALA A 23 16.99 51.78 13.90
N THR A 24 17.93 51.54 12.99
CA THR A 24 18.03 50.25 12.30
C THR A 24 18.30 49.24 13.41
N VAL A 25 17.23 48.63 13.89
CA VAL A 25 17.30 47.42 14.71
C VAL A 25 17.96 46.40 13.82
N GLU A 26 19.23 46.09 14.07
CA GLU A 26 19.88 44.95 13.44
C GLU A 26 19.16 43.69 13.93
N THR A 27 18.20 43.22 13.12
CA THR A 27 17.58 41.92 13.31
C THR A 27 18.66 40.88 13.09
N ARG A 28 19.10 40.25 14.18
CA ARG A 28 19.99 39.10 14.10
C ARG A 28 19.17 37.91 13.63
N ASN A 29 19.70 37.18 12.65
CA ASN A 29 19.11 35.94 12.14
C ASN A 29 20.01 34.76 12.48
N TYR A 30 19.38 33.59 12.64
CA TYR A 30 20.04 32.29 12.65
C TYR A 30 19.63 31.49 11.43
N THR A 31 20.51 30.59 10.99
CA THR A 31 20.22 29.64 9.92
C THR A 31 19.51 28.42 10.49
N LEU A 32 18.37 28.05 9.89
CA LEU A 32 17.76 26.74 10.03
C LEU A 32 18.01 25.96 8.73
N LYS A 33 18.79 24.88 8.80
CA LYS A 33 19.00 23.93 7.70
C LYS A 33 18.05 22.75 7.87
N VAL A 34 17.23 22.49 6.86
CA VAL A 34 16.27 21.38 6.83
C VAL A 34 16.61 20.47 5.65
N GLU A 35 16.75 19.19 5.94
CA GLU A 35 16.89 18.13 4.93
C GLU A 35 15.68 17.19 5.00
N VAL A 36 15.29 16.61 3.88
CA VAL A 36 14.20 15.62 3.81
C VAL A 36 14.72 14.35 3.13
N SER A 37 14.35 13.18 3.66
CA SER A 37 14.63 11.90 2.98
C SER A 37 13.74 11.71 1.75
N LEU A 38 13.87 10.58 1.05
CA LEU A 38 12.98 10.22 -0.05
C LEU A 38 11.52 10.10 0.41
N GLY A 39 10.58 10.34 -0.51
CA GLY A 39 9.15 9.99 -0.40
C GLY A 39 8.24 11.06 0.21
N ASP A 40 8.70 12.30 0.37
CA ASP A 40 7.98 13.23 1.25
C ASP A 40 8.43 14.71 1.24
N SER A 41 7.70 15.58 1.96
CA SER A 41 8.05 16.99 2.12
C SER A 41 7.86 17.56 3.54
N VAL A 42 8.54 18.68 3.81
CA VAL A 42 8.39 19.47 5.04
C VAL A 42 8.11 20.92 4.68
N LYS A 43 7.03 21.47 5.23
CA LYS A 43 6.75 22.91 5.19
C LYS A 43 7.38 23.62 6.39
N VAL A 44 8.03 24.74 6.10
CA VAL A 44 8.64 25.68 7.05
C VAL A 44 7.97 27.04 6.84
N GLY A 45 6.90 27.30 7.58
CA GLY A 45 6.02 28.43 7.28
C GLY A 45 5.30 28.24 5.94
N ASP A 46 5.46 29.19 5.01
CA ASP A 46 4.85 29.14 3.67
C ASP A 46 5.73 28.45 2.62
N GLU A 47 6.94 28.04 3.00
CA GLU A 47 7.90 27.41 2.08
C GLU A 47 7.96 25.90 2.28
N GLU A 48 8.18 25.17 1.20
CA GLU A 48 8.29 23.70 1.20
C GLU A 48 9.74 23.26 0.91
N VAL A 49 10.14 22.14 1.51
CA VAL A 49 11.37 21.39 1.25
C VAL A 49 10.95 20.01 0.76
N GLY A 50 11.21 19.72 -0.52
CA GLY A 50 10.78 18.48 -1.17
C GLY A 50 11.67 17.27 -0.85
N PRO A 51 11.35 16.11 -1.45
CA PRO A 51 12.08 14.88 -1.20
C PRO A 51 13.53 14.98 -1.67
N GLU A 52 14.44 14.45 -0.85
CA GLU A 52 15.89 14.52 -1.07
C GLU A 52 16.46 15.95 -1.20
N GLU A 53 15.68 16.96 -0.83
CA GLU A 53 16.13 18.34 -0.86
C GLU A 53 16.78 18.76 0.46
N THR A 54 17.62 19.78 0.36
CA THR A 54 18.21 20.49 1.50
C THR A 54 18.01 21.98 1.29
N LYS A 55 17.44 22.65 2.28
CA LYS A 55 17.15 24.08 2.22
C LYS A 55 17.55 24.79 3.51
N GLU A 56 18.01 26.03 3.36
CA GLU A 56 18.40 26.89 4.47
C GLU A 56 17.47 28.10 4.58
N PHE A 57 17.05 28.40 5.80
CA PHE A 57 16.16 29.52 6.12
C PHE A 57 16.86 30.49 7.07
N GLN A 58 16.74 31.80 6.78
CA GLN A 58 17.23 32.86 7.66
C GLN A 58 16.10 33.34 8.56
N ILE A 59 16.15 32.97 9.83
CA ILE A 59 15.07 33.18 10.78
C ILE A 59 15.53 34.12 11.90
N GLU A 60 14.69 35.10 12.28
CA GLU A 60 14.98 36.02 13.36
C GLU A 60 15.21 35.27 14.69
N VAL A 61 16.20 35.74 15.46
CA VAL A 61 16.54 35.20 16.78
C VAL A 61 15.30 35.12 17.70
N ASN A 62 15.19 34.01 18.43
CA ASN A 62 14.11 33.66 19.36
C ASN A 62 12.74 33.39 18.72
N THR A 63 12.64 33.36 17.38
CA THR A 63 11.42 32.92 16.70
C THR A 63 11.15 31.44 16.95
N GLU A 64 9.89 31.08 17.21
CA GLU A 64 9.41 29.70 17.14
C GLU A 64 8.93 29.43 15.71
N VAL A 65 9.62 28.53 15.02
CA VAL A 65 9.26 28.09 13.67
C VAL A 65 8.35 26.88 13.79
N VAL A 66 7.27 26.88 13.00
CA VAL A 66 6.38 25.72 12.85
C VAL A 66 6.87 24.90 11.65
N LEU A 67 6.99 23.60 11.85
CA LEU A 67 7.32 22.61 10.84
C LEU A 67 6.10 21.72 10.64
N GLU A 68 5.63 21.57 9.40
CA GLU A 68 4.55 20.66 9.04
C GLU A 68 5.11 19.59 8.10
N VAL A 69 4.96 18.34 8.50
CA VAL A 69 5.35 17.17 7.72
C VAL A 69 4.17 16.78 6.81
N VAL A 70 4.42 16.53 5.52
CA VAL A 70 3.37 16.27 4.53
C VAL A 70 3.61 14.96 3.76
N PRO A 71 3.24 13.82 4.37
CA PRO A 71 3.42 12.50 3.75
C PRO A 71 2.91 12.35 2.34
N GLU A 72 3.73 11.78 1.44
CA GLU A 72 3.23 11.23 0.18
C GLU A 72 2.44 9.95 0.44
N GLU A 73 1.60 9.55 -0.51
CA GLU A 73 0.89 8.27 -0.47
C GLU A 73 1.88 7.12 -0.26
N SER A 74 1.56 6.20 0.66
CA SER A 74 2.40 5.06 1.07
C SER A 74 3.68 5.42 1.85
N TYR A 75 3.81 6.62 2.40
CA TYR A 75 4.87 6.98 3.35
C TYR A 75 4.31 7.47 4.69
N VAL A 76 5.06 7.21 5.76
CA VAL A 76 4.77 7.75 7.10
C VAL A 76 6.01 8.41 7.70
N PHE A 77 5.80 9.49 8.43
CA PHE A 77 6.86 10.16 9.17
C PHE A 77 7.42 9.24 10.26
N ASP A 78 8.72 8.95 10.18
CA ASP A 78 9.41 8.10 11.17
C ASP A 78 9.96 8.97 12.31
N LYS A 79 10.87 9.90 12.00
CA LYS A 79 11.54 10.73 13.02
C LYS A 79 12.32 11.91 12.46
N TRP A 80 12.61 12.85 13.36
CA TRP A 80 13.66 13.86 13.16
C TRP A 80 15.04 13.29 13.52
N VAL A 81 16.02 13.54 12.66
CA VAL A 81 17.45 13.28 12.90
C VAL A 81 18.28 14.54 12.66
N GLY A 82 19.60 14.46 12.84
CA GLY A 82 20.51 15.60 12.72
C GLY A 82 20.96 16.19 14.06
N THR A 83 21.88 17.15 14.00
CA THR A 83 22.58 17.72 15.16
C THR A 83 21.62 18.38 16.16
N ASN A 84 20.53 18.97 15.68
CA ASN A 84 19.56 19.69 16.50
C ASN A 84 18.19 18.99 16.59
N LYS A 85 18.11 17.68 16.30
CA LYS A 85 16.83 16.94 16.33
C LYS A 85 16.09 17.06 17.67
N ASP A 86 16.82 17.12 18.78
CA ASP A 86 16.23 17.15 20.12
C ASP A 86 15.61 18.51 20.47
N ASP A 87 15.91 19.55 19.67
CA ASP A 87 15.29 20.88 19.79
C ASP A 87 13.89 20.93 19.16
N VAL A 88 13.54 19.94 18.32
CA VAL A 88 12.21 19.82 17.71
C VAL A 88 11.23 19.25 18.73
N LYS A 89 10.10 19.93 18.92
CA LYS A 89 9.03 19.53 19.84
C LYS A 89 7.72 19.33 19.08
N GLY A 90 7.03 18.23 19.35
CA GLY A 90 5.69 17.99 18.82
C GLY A 90 4.69 19.04 19.31
N THR A 91 3.66 19.28 18.51
CA THR A 91 2.50 20.09 18.90
C THR A 91 1.31 19.22 19.24
N THR A 92 0.16 19.83 19.52
CA THR A 92 -1.12 19.13 19.67
C THR A 92 -1.75 18.74 18.34
N GLU A 93 -1.28 19.31 17.23
CA GLU A 93 -1.72 18.97 15.88
C GLU A 93 -0.81 17.87 15.31
N GLU A 94 -1.42 16.89 14.66
CA GLU A 94 -0.70 15.80 13.99
C GLU A 94 0.22 16.34 12.90
N ASN A 95 1.38 15.68 12.72
CA ASN A 95 2.42 16.07 11.76
C ASN A 95 2.95 17.51 11.89
N LYS A 96 2.63 18.21 12.99
CA LYS A 96 3.14 19.56 13.27
C LYS A 96 4.07 19.58 14.45
N TYR A 97 5.19 20.27 14.25
CA TYR A 97 6.29 20.41 15.18
C TYR A 97 6.71 21.88 15.31
N LYS A 98 7.47 22.19 16.36
CA LYS A 98 8.04 23.50 16.60
C LYS A 98 9.51 23.41 16.94
N ILE A 99 10.27 24.43 16.53
CA ILE A 99 11.67 24.59 16.87
C ILE A 99 11.97 26.05 17.19
N LYS A 100 12.63 26.31 18.32
CA LYS A 100 12.95 27.68 18.76
C LYS A 100 14.33 28.09 18.27
N MET A 101 14.42 29.17 17.50
CA MET A 101 15.67 29.67 16.92
C MET A 101 16.52 30.47 17.91
N ASN A 102 17.16 29.77 18.85
CA ASN A 102 18.13 30.32 19.81
C ASN A 102 19.61 30.08 19.39
N GLY A 103 19.83 29.59 18.18
CA GLY A 103 21.12 29.35 17.55
C GLY A 103 20.91 28.85 16.13
N ASN A 104 21.99 28.67 15.36
CA ASN A 104 21.93 27.94 14.09
C ASN A 104 21.54 26.49 14.36
N LYS A 105 20.70 25.91 13.48
CA LYS A 105 20.17 24.56 13.64
C LYS A 105 20.22 23.78 12.34
N GLU A 106 20.40 22.47 12.49
CA GLU A 106 20.34 21.50 11.40
C GLU A 106 19.50 20.29 11.82
N ILE A 107 18.48 20.02 11.04
CA ILE A 107 17.54 18.90 11.24
C ILE A 107 17.26 18.20 9.90
N LYS A 108 16.93 16.92 10.00
CA LYS A 108 16.50 16.11 8.86
C LYS A 108 15.23 15.34 9.21
N ALA A 109 14.20 15.45 8.38
CA ALA A 109 13.02 14.60 8.45
C ALA A 109 13.32 13.25 7.78
N VAL A 110 12.99 12.17 8.47
CA VAL A 110 13.10 10.80 7.97
C VAL A 110 11.71 10.20 7.89
N PHE A 111 11.43 9.64 6.72
CA PHE A 111 10.20 8.93 6.40
C PHE A 111 10.52 7.46 6.15
N LYS A 112 9.53 6.61 6.40
CA LYS A 112 9.58 5.20 6.03
C LYS A 112 8.37 4.92 5.15
N GLY A 113 8.52 3.98 4.21
CA GLY A 113 7.36 3.43 3.53
C GLY A 113 6.37 2.92 4.58
N GLU A 114 5.09 3.19 4.36
CA GLU A 114 4.03 2.56 5.12
C GLU A 114 4.20 1.05 4.96
N GLU A 115 4.31 0.33 6.07
CA GLU A 115 4.25 -1.13 6.00
C GLU A 115 2.81 -1.43 5.59
N GLU A 116 2.61 -1.83 4.33
CA GLU A 116 1.33 -2.37 3.91
C GLU A 116 0.95 -3.47 4.90
N GLU A 117 -0.23 -3.35 5.51
CA GLU A 117 -0.78 -4.42 6.32
C GLU A 117 -1.03 -5.59 5.37
N ILE A 118 -0.07 -6.52 5.31
CA ILE A 118 -0.16 -7.65 4.42
C ILE A 118 -1.32 -8.51 4.92
N GLU A 119 -2.39 -8.57 4.14
CA GLU A 119 -3.52 -9.40 4.51
C GLU A 119 -3.14 -10.87 4.45
N THR A 120 -2.98 -11.46 5.62
CA THR A 120 -2.72 -12.89 5.77
C THR A 120 -4.00 -13.70 5.58
N LEU A 121 -3.85 -14.97 5.19
CA LEU A 121 -4.96 -15.90 5.12
C LEU A 121 -5.86 -15.84 6.38
N PRO A 122 -7.20 -15.84 6.22
CA PRO A 122 -8.11 -15.83 7.35
C PRO A 122 -7.94 -17.07 8.24
N GLU A 123 -8.41 -17.02 9.48
CA GLU A 123 -8.47 -18.23 10.31
C GLU A 123 -9.50 -19.22 9.73
N LEU A 124 -9.17 -20.51 9.72
CA LEU A 124 -10.10 -21.53 9.28
C LEU A 124 -11.30 -21.64 10.24
N PRO A 125 -12.52 -21.85 9.72
CA PRO A 125 -13.68 -22.09 10.56
C PRO A 125 -13.52 -23.38 11.38
N ALA A 126 -14.18 -23.45 12.53
CA ALA A 126 -14.18 -24.64 13.37
C ALA A 126 -14.71 -25.86 12.59
N GLY A 127 -14.00 -26.99 12.67
CA GLY A 127 -14.33 -28.21 11.93
C GLY A 127 -13.82 -28.24 10.49
N ALA A 128 -13.06 -27.23 10.05
CA ALA A 128 -12.42 -27.25 8.73
C ALA A 128 -11.41 -28.41 8.61
N VAL A 129 -11.50 -29.13 7.50
CA VAL A 129 -10.54 -30.14 7.09
C VAL A 129 -9.90 -29.66 5.79
N THR A 130 -8.61 -29.33 5.86
CA THR A 130 -7.82 -28.88 4.70
C THR A 130 -7.46 -30.05 3.80
N ILE A 131 -7.79 -29.93 2.52
CA ILE A 131 -7.39 -30.86 1.46
C ILE A 131 -6.07 -30.42 0.86
N LEU A 132 -5.94 -29.12 0.62
CA LEU A 132 -4.76 -28.52 0.02
C LEU A 132 -4.37 -27.28 0.81
N ALA A 133 -3.12 -27.24 1.24
CA ALA A 133 -2.47 -26.04 1.74
C ALA A 133 -1.26 -25.75 0.83
N PRO A 134 -1.10 -24.51 0.35
CA PRO A 134 0.13 -24.09 -0.31
C PRO A 134 1.34 -24.36 0.60
N VAL A 135 2.37 -25.01 0.08
CA VAL A 135 3.65 -25.21 0.78
C VAL A 135 4.81 -24.90 -0.14
N ILE A 136 5.91 -24.38 0.41
CA ILE A 136 7.07 -23.94 -0.35
C ILE A 136 7.78 -25.08 -1.12
N GLU A 137 7.78 -26.29 -0.56
CA GLU A 137 8.51 -27.44 -1.13
C GLU A 137 7.81 -28.03 -2.35
N ASP A 138 6.49 -27.86 -2.43
CA ASP A 138 5.67 -28.31 -3.54
C ASP A 138 4.42 -27.42 -3.62
N ILE A 139 4.47 -26.43 -4.51
CA ILE A 139 3.31 -25.57 -4.74
C ILE A 139 2.12 -26.41 -5.23
N GLY A 140 2.33 -27.54 -5.91
CA GLY A 140 1.29 -28.42 -6.46
C GLY A 140 0.40 -27.79 -7.55
N TRP A 141 0.36 -26.46 -7.64
CA TRP A 141 -0.40 -25.70 -8.63
C TRP A 141 0.35 -25.64 -9.95
N GLU A 142 -0.39 -25.91 -11.03
CA GLU A 142 0.11 -25.90 -12.40
C GLU A 142 -0.78 -25.06 -13.31
N LYS A 143 -0.21 -24.63 -14.44
CA LYS A 143 -0.96 -23.99 -15.53
C LYS A 143 -1.73 -25.08 -16.27
N ASP A 144 -3.03 -24.92 -16.39
CA ASP A 144 -3.84 -25.80 -17.23
C ASP A 144 -3.64 -25.45 -18.72
N GLY A 145 -3.87 -26.42 -19.60
CA GLY A 145 -3.73 -26.26 -21.06
C GLY A 145 -4.64 -25.19 -21.67
N MET A 146 -5.65 -24.72 -20.94
CA MET A 146 -6.45 -23.54 -21.33
C MET A 146 -5.66 -22.22 -21.28
N THR A 147 -4.53 -22.18 -20.56
CA THR A 147 -3.63 -21.02 -20.45
C THR A 147 -2.68 -20.93 -21.64
N ASN A 148 -3.23 -20.68 -22.83
CA ASN A 148 -2.43 -20.58 -24.07
C ASN A 148 -2.30 -19.16 -24.63
N GLN A 149 -3.03 -18.18 -24.05
CA GLN A 149 -2.98 -16.77 -24.43
C GLN A 149 -2.30 -15.90 -23.39
N ALA A 150 -1.63 -16.47 -22.39
CA ALA A 150 -1.05 -15.70 -21.28
C ALA A 150 0.31 -16.24 -20.88
N ILE A 151 1.19 -15.34 -20.46
CA ILE A 151 2.36 -15.67 -19.66
C ILE A 151 1.88 -15.73 -18.21
N VAL A 152 2.11 -16.85 -17.55
CA VAL A 152 1.72 -17.04 -16.14
C VAL A 152 2.92 -17.52 -15.33
N GLU A 153 3.15 -16.86 -14.21
CA GLU A 153 4.17 -17.20 -13.23
C GLU A 153 3.49 -17.60 -11.92
N LEU A 154 4.02 -18.64 -11.28
CA LEU A 154 3.54 -19.13 -9.99
C LEU A 154 4.70 -19.10 -9.02
N GLU A 155 4.50 -18.45 -7.87
CA GLU A 155 5.48 -18.41 -6.78
C GLU A 155 4.78 -18.61 -5.43
N PHE A 156 5.47 -19.23 -4.49
CA PHE A 156 4.97 -19.30 -3.11
C PHE A 156 5.28 -17.99 -2.39
N ASP A 157 4.27 -17.33 -1.87
CA ASP A 157 4.38 -16.12 -1.07
C ASP A 157 4.38 -16.51 0.41
N GLU A 158 5.54 -16.42 1.06
CA GLU A 158 5.70 -16.76 2.48
C GLU A 158 4.90 -15.83 3.41
N GLN A 159 4.70 -14.56 3.01
CA GLN A 159 4.02 -13.58 3.85
C GLN A 159 2.51 -13.84 3.86
N LYS A 160 1.93 -14.16 2.71
CA LYS A 160 0.51 -14.53 2.60
C LYS A 160 0.25 -16.03 2.85
N ASN A 161 1.29 -16.85 2.91
CA ASN A 161 1.22 -18.32 2.99
C ASN A 161 0.32 -18.90 1.87
N ALA A 162 0.52 -18.40 0.66
CA ALA A 162 -0.35 -18.65 -0.50
C ALA A 162 0.48 -18.80 -1.78
N VAL A 163 -0.11 -19.38 -2.83
CA VAL A 163 0.50 -19.36 -4.17
C VAL A 163 0.10 -18.08 -4.87
N LYS A 164 1.06 -17.21 -5.10
CA LYS A 164 0.89 -16.04 -5.96
C LYS A 164 0.92 -16.45 -7.42
N VAL A 165 -0.03 -15.94 -8.18
CA VAL A 165 -0.18 -16.14 -9.61
C VAL A 165 -0.15 -14.77 -10.27
N THR A 166 0.89 -14.53 -11.06
CA THR A 166 1.03 -13.33 -11.88
C THR A 166 0.72 -13.71 -13.33
N TYR A 167 -0.10 -12.93 -14.01
CA TYR A 167 -0.41 -13.15 -15.43
C TYR A 167 -0.27 -11.90 -16.28
N GLU A 168 0.12 -12.12 -17.53
CA GLU A 168 0.16 -11.13 -18.61
C GLU A 168 -0.48 -11.74 -19.87
N MET A 169 -1.63 -11.22 -20.28
CA MET A 169 -2.37 -11.68 -21.46
C MET A 169 -1.67 -11.23 -22.74
N GLN A 170 -1.32 -12.18 -23.59
CA GLN A 170 -0.76 -11.94 -24.93
C GLN A 170 -1.86 -11.76 -25.99
N ASN A 171 -3.06 -12.29 -25.75
CA ASN A 171 -4.28 -12.07 -26.53
C ASN A 171 -5.50 -12.23 -25.60
N GLU A 172 -6.69 -11.83 -26.06
CA GLU A 172 -7.94 -12.15 -25.37
C GLU A 172 -8.07 -13.67 -25.17
N GLY A 173 -8.34 -14.10 -23.95
CA GLY A 173 -8.33 -15.52 -23.63
C GLY A 173 -8.59 -15.83 -22.17
N GLN A 174 -8.00 -16.93 -21.70
CA GLN A 174 -8.21 -17.45 -20.35
C GLN A 174 -6.88 -17.80 -19.69
N VAL A 175 -6.83 -17.58 -18.38
CA VAL A 175 -5.82 -18.12 -17.49
C VAL A 175 -6.48 -19.16 -16.61
N ALA A 176 -5.86 -20.32 -16.51
CA ALA A 176 -6.33 -21.44 -15.75
C ALA A 176 -5.18 -22.03 -14.93
N VAL A 177 -5.35 -22.00 -13.61
CA VAL A 177 -4.42 -22.62 -12.66
C VAL A 177 -5.15 -23.66 -11.85
N SER A 178 -4.49 -24.79 -11.61
CA SER A 178 -5.13 -25.92 -10.95
C SER A 178 -4.16 -26.78 -10.17
N TYR A 179 -4.68 -27.45 -9.16
CA TYR A 179 -4.04 -28.59 -8.51
C TYR A 179 -4.72 -29.87 -8.99
N GLU A 180 -3.93 -30.86 -9.41
CA GLU A 180 -4.43 -32.16 -9.87
C GLU A 180 -3.87 -33.29 -8.99
N ASN A 181 -4.77 -34.14 -8.49
CA ASN A 181 -4.43 -35.33 -7.73
C ASN A 181 -5.35 -36.49 -8.11
N LEU A 182 -4.85 -37.38 -8.95
CA LEU A 182 -5.58 -38.54 -9.48
C LEU A 182 -5.87 -39.62 -8.43
N ASP A 183 -5.25 -39.56 -7.25
CA ASP A 183 -5.49 -40.49 -6.14
C ASP A 183 -6.44 -39.91 -5.09
N ALA A 184 -6.77 -38.62 -5.20
CA ALA A 184 -7.69 -37.96 -4.28
C ALA A 184 -9.13 -38.38 -4.56
N ASN A 185 -9.90 -38.59 -3.50
CA ASN A 185 -11.35 -38.73 -3.58
C ASN A 185 -11.99 -38.21 -2.30
N PRO A 186 -11.99 -36.88 -2.09
CA PRO A 186 -12.59 -36.29 -0.91
C PRO A 186 -14.10 -36.53 -0.86
N PRO A 187 -14.74 -36.34 0.31
CA PRO A 187 -16.19 -36.48 0.45
C PRO A 187 -16.96 -35.58 -0.52
N LYS A 188 -18.15 -36.01 -0.95
CA LYS A 188 -19.05 -35.20 -1.79
C LYS A 188 -19.78 -34.18 -0.91
N THR A 189 -19.11 -33.06 -0.65
CA THR A 189 -19.57 -32.01 0.26
C THR A 189 -19.35 -30.63 -0.35
N LYS A 190 -19.60 -29.58 0.42
CA LYS A 190 -19.26 -28.21 0.05
C LYS A 190 -17.78 -27.95 0.30
N PHE A 191 -17.10 -27.48 -0.73
CA PHE A 191 -15.70 -27.05 -0.67
C PHE A 191 -15.61 -25.54 -0.67
N TYR A 192 -14.55 -25.06 -0.03
CA TYR A 192 -14.24 -23.66 0.14
C TYR A 192 -12.84 -23.42 -0.39
N LEU A 193 -12.73 -22.57 -1.40
CA LEU A 193 -11.46 -22.19 -2.02
C LEU A 193 -11.17 -20.74 -1.68
N GLU A 194 -10.00 -20.50 -1.09
CA GLU A 194 -9.58 -19.16 -0.68
C GLU A 194 -8.81 -18.47 -1.81
N ILE A 195 -9.17 -17.22 -2.06
CA ILE A 195 -8.57 -16.40 -3.11
C ILE A 195 -8.44 -14.96 -2.63
N PHE A 196 -7.31 -14.33 -2.90
CA PHE A 196 -7.11 -12.89 -2.78
C PHE A 196 -6.80 -12.35 -4.16
N VAL A 197 -7.48 -11.30 -4.60
CA VAL A 197 -7.25 -10.70 -5.93
C VAL A 197 -6.81 -9.27 -5.74
N ASP A 198 -5.64 -8.94 -6.32
CA ASP A 198 -5.09 -7.59 -6.30
C ASP A 198 -6.07 -6.60 -6.95
N GLU A 199 -6.20 -5.40 -6.39
CA GLU A 199 -7.08 -4.36 -6.93
C GLU A 199 -6.75 -3.96 -8.36
N GLU A 200 -5.47 -4.06 -8.75
CA GLU A 200 -4.99 -3.77 -10.10
C GLU A 200 -5.24 -4.92 -11.10
N ALA A 201 -5.70 -6.09 -10.65
CA ALA A 201 -5.88 -7.24 -11.54
C ALA A 201 -7.01 -7.04 -12.56
N GLU A 202 -6.68 -7.11 -13.85
CA GLU A 202 -7.59 -6.87 -14.96
C GLU A 202 -8.22 -8.16 -15.50
N PHE A 203 -9.52 -8.38 -15.25
CA PHE A 203 -10.25 -9.54 -15.77
C PHE A 203 -11.70 -9.21 -16.14
N ASN A 204 -12.26 -10.00 -17.06
CA ASN A 204 -13.67 -9.99 -17.48
C ASN A 204 -14.54 -10.89 -16.59
N TRP A 205 -13.98 -12.00 -16.12
CA TRP A 205 -14.62 -12.89 -15.16
C TRP A 205 -13.56 -13.73 -14.47
N PHE A 206 -13.81 -14.13 -13.22
CA PHE A 206 -12.89 -14.94 -12.41
C PHE A 206 -13.73 -15.86 -11.54
N ARG A 207 -13.50 -17.17 -11.63
CA ARG A 207 -14.25 -18.20 -10.91
C ARG A 207 -13.37 -19.33 -10.38
N ALA A 208 -13.84 -20.01 -9.34
CA ALA A 208 -13.33 -21.30 -8.94
C ALA A 208 -14.00 -22.44 -9.72
N PHE A 209 -13.32 -23.58 -9.83
CA PHE A 209 -13.88 -24.80 -10.39
C PHE A 209 -13.32 -26.05 -9.70
N MET A 210 -14.04 -27.16 -9.85
CA MET A 210 -13.59 -28.51 -9.55
C MET A 210 -13.92 -29.43 -10.72
N GLN A 211 -13.08 -30.41 -11.02
CA GLN A 211 -13.41 -31.45 -12.01
C GLN A 211 -13.51 -32.80 -11.34
N THR A 212 -14.46 -33.59 -11.82
CA THR A 212 -14.58 -34.99 -11.48
C THR A 212 -14.19 -35.86 -12.67
N LYS A 213 -13.84 -37.10 -12.40
CA LYS A 213 -13.63 -38.14 -13.41
C LYS A 213 -14.77 -39.13 -13.30
N LYS A 214 -15.63 -39.17 -14.31
CA LYS A 214 -16.75 -40.11 -14.41
C LYS A 214 -16.34 -41.39 -15.11
N ASP A 215 -15.56 -41.25 -16.17
CA ASP A 215 -14.95 -42.32 -16.94
C ASP A 215 -13.67 -41.81 -17.62
N GLU A 216 -12.99 -42.65 -18.41
CA GLU A 216 -11.71 -42.29 -19.06
C GLU A 216 -11.80 -41.08 -20.01
N ASN A 217 -12.99 -40.74 -20.51
CA ASN A 217 -13.21 -39.69 -21.51
C ASN A 217 -14.15 -38.57 -21.02
N ASN A 218 -14.60 -38.63 -19.77
CA ASN A 218 -15.62 -37.71 -19.25
C ASN A 218 -15.18 -37.08 -17.93
N TYR A 219 -14.90 -35.78 -18.02
CA TYR A 219 -14.34 -34.96 -16.95
C TYR A 219 -15.23 -33.73 -16.68
N PRO A 220 -16.43 -33.91 -16.09
CA PRO A 220 -17.34 -32.79 -15.90
C PRO A 220 -16.77 -31.79 -14.89
N MET A 221 -17.05 -30.51 -15.15
CA MET A 221 -16.60 -29.38 -14.34
C MET A 221 -17.77 -28.85 -13.51
N TYR A 222 -17.49 -28.57 -12.24
CA TYR A 222 -18.43 -28.09 -11.25
C TYR A 222 -17.95 -26.77 -10.63
N PRO A 223 -18.87 -25.95 -10.13
CA PRO A 223 -20.33 -26.06 -10.30
C PRO A 223 -20.77 -25.66 -11.71
N SER A 224 -21.99 -26.03 -12.11
CA SER A 224 -22.54 -25.62 -13.42
C SER A 224 -22.87 -24.12 -13.48
N GLU A 225 -23.18 -23.52 -12.33
CA GLU A 225 -23.31 -22.08 -12.13
C GLU A 225 -22.12 -21.58 -11.32
N TRP A 226 -21.37 -20.64 -11.88
CA TRP A 226 -20.00 -20.37 -11.45
C TRP A 226 -19.94 -19.37 -10.26
N PRO A 227 -19.30 -19.72 -9.12
CA PRO A 227 -19.01 -18.75 -8.08
C PRO A 227 -17.93 -17.82 -8.62
N TYR A 228 -18.31 -16.56 -8.82
CA TYR A 228 -17.39 -15.53 -9.27
C TYR A 228 -16.76 -14.82 -8.08
N VAL A 229 -15.51 -14.41 -8.26
CA VAL A 229 -14.85 -13.43 -7.38
C VAL A 229 -15.70 -12.16 -7.36
N ASP A 230 -15.96 -11.65 -6.16
CA ASP A 230 -16.60 -10.37 -5.97
C ASP A 230 -15.57 -9.26 -6.23
N ARG A 231 -15.84 -8.45 -7.24
CA ARG A 231 -14.94 -7.38 -7.68
C ARG A 231 -14.90 -6.22 -6.70
N ASP A 232 -15.93 -6.03 -5.89
CA ASP A 232 -15.96 -4.95 -4.89
C ASP A 232 -15.14 -5.32 -3.65
N LYS A 233 -14.63 -6.56 -3.62
CA LYS A 233 -13.83 -7.18 -2.57
C LYS A 233 -12.42 -7.52 -3.05
N ARG A 234 -11.87 -6.75 -3.99
CA ARG A 234 -10.45 -6.84 -4.31
C ARG A 234 -9.63 -6.29 -3.14
N ASN A 235 -8.38 -6.71 -3.04
CA ASN A 235 -7.52 -6.48 -1.89
C ASN A 235 -8.10 -7.02 -0.56
N GLU A 236 -8.98 -8.03 -0.61
CA GLU A 236 -9.38 -8.83 0.55
C GLU A 236 -9.45 -10.33 0.24
N TRP A 237 -9.22 -11.16 1.26
CA TRP A 237 -9.40 -12.61 1.14
C TRP A 237 -10.89 -12.95 0.98
N GLN A 238 -11.19 -13.67 -0.09
CA GLN A 238 -12.50 -14.19 -0.40
C GLN A 238 -12.50 -15.72 -0.30
N THR A 239 -13.66 -16.28 0.03
CA THR A 239 -13.89 -17.71 0.03
C THR A 239 -14.99 -18.06 -0.96
N LEU A 240 -14.65 -18.84 -1.98
CA LEU A 240 -15.60 -19.31 -2.99
C LEU A 240 -16.10 -20.71 -2.61
N GLU A 241 -17.43 -20.86 -2.50
CA GLU A 241 -18.08 -22.13 -2.20
C GLU A 241 -18.37 -22.91 -3.49
N ILE A 242 -18.01 -24.19 -3.52
CA ILE A 242 -18.39 -25.15 -4.56
C ILE A 242 -19.16 -26.30 -3.91
N ASP A 243 -20.44 -26.43 -4.26
CA ASP A 243 -21.30 -27.51 -3.78
C ASP A 243 -21.13 -28.77 -4.64
N MET A 244 -20.48 -29.79 -4.06
CA MET A 244 -20.27 -31.10 -4.69
C MET A 244 -21.23 -32.17 -4.15
N THR A 245 -22.24 -31.81 -3.35
CA THR A 245 -23.17 -32.79 -2.73
C THR A 245 -24.05 -33.52 -3.77
N GLY A 246 -24.24 -32.92 -4.95
CA GLY A 246 -24.99 -33.51 -6.06
C GLY A 246 -24.17 -34.39 -7.02
N VAL A 247 -22.86 -34.53 -6.80
CA VAL A 247 -21.97 -35.34 -7.63
C VAL A 247 -22.25 -36.82 -7.41
N ASP A 248 -22.27 -37.61 -8.50
CA ASP A 248 -22.48 -39.06 -8.44
C ASP A 248 -21.43 -39.75 -7.55
N GLU A 249 -21.84 -40.72 -6.73
CA GLU A 249 -20.93 -41.45 -5.83
C GLU A 249 -19.80 -42.17 -6.56
N GLY A 250 -20.02 -42.55 -7.83
CA GLY A 250 -19.01 -43.17 -8.70
C GLY A 250 -18.04 -42.18 -9.34
N GLU A 251 -18.29 -40.87 -9.29
CA GLU A 251 -17.40 -39.84 -9.83
C GLU A 251 -16.28 -39.49 -8.84
N GLN A 252 -15.03 -39.48 -9.30
CA GLN A 252 -13.87 -39.13 -8.46
C GLN A 252 -13.56 -37.65 -8.60
N ILE A 253 -13.47 -36.89 -7.50
CA ILE A 253 -12.98 -35.50 -7.56
C ILE A 253 -11.45 -35.54 -7.59
N TYR A 254 -10.84 -35.03 -8.65
CA TYR A 254 -9.38 -35.15 -8.84
C TYR A 254 -8.69 -33.82 -9.20
N LYS A 255 -9.44 -32.76 -9.52
CA LYS A 255 -8.86 -31.47 -9.91
C LYS A 255 -9.64 -30.32 -9.28
N TRP A 256 -8.92 -29.29 -8.84
CA TRP A 256 -9.46 -28.06 -8.27
C TRP A 256 -8.69 -26.90 -8.88
N GLY A 257 -9.36 -25.79 -9.13
CA GLY A 257 -8.63 -24.64 -9.62
C GLY A 257 -9.44 -23.38 -9.79
N PHE A 258 -8.81 -22.45 -10.49
CA PHE A 258 -9.35 -21.16 -10.81
C PHE A 258 -9.23 -20.88 -12.30
N HIS A 259 -10.25 -20.24 -12.84
CA HIS A 259 -10.27 -19.73 -14.20
C HIS A 259 -10.57 -18.25 -14.16
N LEU A 260 -9.82 -17.48 -14.94
CA LEU A 260 -10.20 -16.13 -15.29
C LEU A 260 -10.16 -15.96 -16.81
N GLY A 261 -11.03 -15.08 -17.31
CA GLY A 261 -10.96 -14.60 -18.68
C GLY A 261 -10.64 -13.12 -18.66
N ALA A 262 -9.80 -12.68 -19.59
CA ALA A 262 -9.32 -11.31 -19.67
C ALA A 262 -9.06 -10.90 -21.12
N ASP A 263 -9.03 -9.60 -21.36
CA ASP A 263 -8.75 -9.03 -22.68
C ASP A 263 -7.25 -9.15 -23.04
N ALA A 264 -6.91 -8.84 -24.29
CA ALA A 264 -5.50 -8.72 -24.68
C ALA A 264 -4.80 -7.63 -23.85
N ASP A 265 -3.51 -7.85 -23.55
CA ASP A 265 -2.66 -6.95 -22.77
C ASP A 265 -3.06 -6.78 -21.29
N ALA A 266 -4.15 -7.42 -20.84
CA ALA A 266 -4.55 -7.40 -19.44
C ALA A 266 -3.49 -8.06 -18.55
N THR A 267 -3.22 -7.46 -17.40
CA THR A 267 -2.28 -7.99 -16.42
C THR A 267 -2.92 -8.08 -15.05
N GLY A 268 -2.35 -8.91 -14.17
CA GLY A 268 -2.82 -8.94 -12.80
C GLY A 268 -2.12 -9.96 -11.93
N THR A 269 -2.39 -9.83 -10.64
CA THR A 269 -1.90 -10.74 -9.60
C THR A 269 -3.07 -11.24 -8.76
N PHE A 270 -3.04 -12.51 -8.41
CA PHE A 270 -3.92 -13.06 -7.38
C PHE A 270 -3.18 -14.12 -6.56
N TRP A 271 -3.67 -14.42 -5.37
CA TRP A 271 -3.11 -15.42 -4.48
C TRP A 271 -4.14 -16.49 -4.19
N VAL A 272 -3.71 -17.74 -4.34
CA VAL A 272 -4.50 -18.93 -4.06
C VAL A 272 -4.13 -19.47 -2.69
N GLY A 273 -5.13 -19.50 -1.82
CA GLY A 273 -5.03 -19.97 -0.45
C GLY A 273 -5.27 -21.47 -0.33
N ARG A 274 -5.97 -21.86 0.75
CA ARG A 274 -6.28 -23.26 1.03
C ARG A 274 -7.54 -23.70 0.30
N ILE A 275 -7.66 -25.02 0.19
CA ILE A 275 -8.90 -25.70 -0.17
C ILE A 275 -9.31 -26.56 1.01
N TYR A 276 -10.52 -26.34 1.53
CA TYR A 276 -11.03 -27.08 2.69
C TYR A 276 -12.52 -27.39 2.56
N TYR A 277 -13.01 -28.26 3.43
CA TYR A 277 -14.43 -28.50 3.67
C TYR A 277 -14.70 -28.51 5.17
N ILE A 278 -15.97 -28.44 5.57
CA ILE A 278 -16.36 -28.59 6.98
C ILE A 278 -16.69 -30.06 7.23
N GLY A 279 -15.98 -30.68 8.16
CA GLY A 279 -16.27 -32.05 8.60
C GLY A 279 -17.55 -32.11 9.43
N ASP A 280 -18.25 -33.24 9.34
CA ASP A 280 -19.41 -33.57 10.17
C ASP A 280 -19.05 -33.83 11.65
#